data_AF-A0A8S1R035-F1
#
_entry.id   AF-A0A8S1R035-F1
#
_cell.length_a   1.000
_cell.length_b   1.000
_cell.length_c   1.000
_cell.angle_alpha   90.00
_cell.angle_beta   90.00
_cell.angle_gamma   90.00
#
_symmetry.space_group_name_H-M   'P 1'
#
loop_
_entity.id
_entity.type
_entity.pdbx_description
1 polymer ?
#
loop_
_entity_poly.entity_id
_entity_poly.type
_entity_poly.pdbx_seq_one_letter_code
_entity_poly.pdbx_strand_id
1 'polypeptide(L)'
;MNPLLTFLKTIQCHQGIQEYEIKDQVEKLRIQIITTGNNKLIYNQNGVILRVQDILINTNNEQIRESQKDSQILTTMDQIKYLKWKEEYGQQNNKISKWTASWQGQLLQNVGGYFNDGLKQGMWKELTKNYQKNAQVYYCGYYFNNLRRAEWQYVYSNKRIGGGFYNNQGQKTGKWTIPSEEFWELILLVNIKMIKKLDYGVFCSRINICKLINLTLTIIRGGGQYDNILNSMKIGTWMDVYEDFSTLSQIIDYGQYKDGKKVGRWDILFRRNNKLPFELIGGGVYDDKDNTKDNLNELIKIDRWIELSAGFQNDSQIIYNGVYKNGKKIGRWDILFKDWQTDQFTFIGGGLYDEIQKNGCDVKIGRWNELSDQYNSQVLMIYDGQYKYGKKVGQWDTYILQKRWKSDQRILIGGGLYDDTLQSEDVVYEVKIGKWIELSCGINRYFIFSVIIQLLSEAQIIYNGEYKNGRKVGRWDLLCKGSHFEKFQQIGGGEYEDDRVLGQIKIGKWIELRDNFESLIIFEGEYQNGNKVGRWDIYFQWNGKNKKIGGGFYDKDPIVNVESVKVGKWIEASDLFSWVYQVTFIGEYKNDKKIGTWEEVDIRGNFKMLVFYYSIKIQQGNKL
;
A
#
# COMPACT_ATOMS: atom_id res chain seq x y z
N MET A 1 -13.51 13.09 44.06
CA MET A 1 -12.18 13.65 43.72
C MET A 1 -11.16 12.56 43.97
N ASN A 2 -10.36 12.20 42.96
CA ASN A 2 -9.20 11.29 42.93
C ASN A 2 -9.13 10.08 43.90
N PRO A 3 -8.79 8.91 43.35
CA PRO A 3 -7.71 8.15 43.95
C PRO A 3 -6.67 7.66 42.94
N LEU A 4 -5.41 7.86 43.34
CA LEU A 4 -4.19 7.25 42.85
C LEU A 4 -3.81 6.21 43.92
N LEU A 5 -3.80 4.91 43.60
CA LEU A 5 -2.87 3.90 44.15
C LEU A 5 -3.10 2.50 43.52
N THR A 6 -2.14 2.12 42.67
CA THR A 6 -1.34 0.87 42.67
C THR A 6 -2.02 -0.49 42.94
N PHE A 7 -2.00 -1.39 41.94
CA PHE A 7 -1.42 -2.74 42.09
C PHE A 7 -1.05 -3.39 40.74
N LEU A 8 0.20 -3.86 40.66
CA LEU A 8 0.82 -4.63 39.58
C LEU A 8 0.41 -6.11 39.64
N LYS A 9 0.20 -6.75 38.49
CA LYS A 9 0.71 -8.10 38.23
C LYS A 9 0.89 -8.38 36.74
N THR A 10 2.14 -8.70 36.43
CA THR A 10 2.76 -9.13 35.19
C THR A 10 2.19 -10.45 34.66
N ILE A 11 1.85 -10.51 33.36
CA ILE A 11 2.12 -11.67 32.50
C ILE A 11 2.55 -11.12 31.14
N GLN A 12 3.81 -11.37 30.78
CA GLN A 12 4.34 -11.21 29.43
C GLN A 12 3.74 -12.28 28.52
N CYS A 13 3.25 -11.89 27.35
CA CYS A 13 3.38 -12.70 26.16
C CYS A 13 3.65 -11.79 24.97
N HIS A 14 4.85 -11.92 24.41
CA HIS A 14 5.25 -11.32 23.15
C HIS A 14 4.56 -12.06 22.01
N GLN A 15 3.86 -11.33 21.16
CA GLN A 15 3.86 -11.58 19.71
C GLN A 15 3.44 -10.29 19.02
N GLY A 16 4.40 -9.70 18.30
CA GLY A 16 4.20 -8.52 17.49
C GLY A 16 3.26 -8.84 16.34
N ILE A 17 2.00 -8.45 16.49
CA ILE A 17 1.13 -8.18 15.36
C ILE A 17 1.58 -6.81 14.85
N GLN A 18 2.30 -6.77 13.74
CA GLN A 18 2.35 -5.56 12.94
C GLN A 18 0.97 -5.41 12.29
N GLU A 19 0.09 -4.68 12.95
CA GLU A 19 -1.10 -4.14 12.30
C GLU A 19 -0.59 -3.18 11.22
N TYR A 20 -0.75 -3.57 9.95
CA TYR A 20 -0.68 -2.63 8.85
C TYR A 20 -1.93 -1.74 8.93
N GLU A 21 -1.82 -0.66 9.71
CA GLU A 21 -2.74 0.45 9.64
C GLU A 21 -2.52 1.11 8.28
N ILE A 22 -3.35 0.79 7.29
CA ILE A 22 -3.55 1.67 6.13
C ILE A 22 -4.16 2.94 6.71
N LYS A 23 -3.30 3.84 7.20
CA LYS A 23 -3.69 5.22 7.45
C LYS A 23 -3.89 5.85 6.08
N ASP A 24 -5.06 5.63 5.50
CA ASP A 24 -5.62 6.59 4.58
C ASP A 24 -5.62 7.91 5.34
N GLN A 25 -4.66 8.77 5.01
CA GLN A 25 -4.62 10.12 5.53
C GLN A 25 -5.86 10.82 4.96
N VAL A 26 -6.96 10.77 5.71
CA VAL A 26 -8.12 11.60 5.45
C VAL A 26 -7.64 13.04 5.62
N GLU A 27 -7.24 13.66 4.52
CA GLU A 27 -6.84 15.07 4.51
C GLU A 27 -8.02 15.88 5.05
N LYS A 28 -7.84 16.43 6.26
CA LYS A 28 -8.81 17.34 6.84
C LYS A 28 -8.83 18.60 5.99
N LEU A 29 -9.86 18.70 5.16
CA LEU A 29 -10.12 19.87 4.32
C LEU A 29 -10.31 21.11 5.20
N ARG A 30 -9.43 22.11 5.05
CA ARG A 30 -9.62 23.43 5.66
C ARG A 30 -10.28 24.37 4.64
N ILE A 31 -11.50 24.81 4.93
CA ILE A 31 -12.21 25.82 4.15
C ILE A 31 -12.26 27.10 4.99
N GLN A 32 -11.82 28.20 4.41
CA GLN A 32 -11.97 29.53 4.99
C GLN A 32 -13.36 30.08 4.63
N ILE A 33 -14.14 30.47 5.62
CA ILE A 33 -15.43 31.15 5.42
C ILE A 33 -15.22 32.64 5.71
N ILE A 34 -15.36 33.47 4.68
CA ILE A 34 -15.10 34.91 4.72
C ILE A 34 -16.43 35.64 4.59
N THR A 35 -16.75 36.52 5.54
CA THR A 35 -17.90 37.44 5.43
C THR A 35 -17.44 38.75 4.80
N THR A 36 -18.12 39.21 3.75
CA THR A 36 -17.82 40.49 3.09
C THR A 36 -18.71 41.62 3.61
N GLY A 37 -18.27 42.87 3.43
CA GLY A 37 -19.05 44.07 3.80
C GLY A 37 -20.37 44.25 3.04
N ASN A 38 -20.58 43.48 1.96
CA ASN A 38 -21.82 43.46 1.19
C ASN A 38 -22.74 42.31 1.59
N ASN A 39 -22.61 41.82 2.83
CA ASN A 39 -23.41 40.74 3.39
C ASN A 39 -23.33 39.46 2.56
N LYS A 40 -22.13 39.02 2.19
CA LYS A 40 -21.91 37.73 1.50
C LYS A 40 -20.99 36.82 2.29
N LEU A 41 -21.30 35.53 2.37
CA LEU A 41 -20.39 34.47 2.79
C LEU A 41 -19.65 33.91 1.57
N ILE A 42 -18.33 33.90 1.63
CA ILE A 42 -17.44 33.31 0.63
C ILE A 42 -16.77 32.09 1.25
N TYR A 43 -16.93 30.93 0.61
CA TYR A 43 -16.22 29.70 0.96
C TYR A 43 -14.97 29.63 0.08
N ASN A 44 -13.78 29.72 0.67
CA ASN A 44 -12.50 29.76 -0.02
C ASN A 44 -11.62 28.58 0.42
N GLN A 45 -11.01 27.89 -0.55
CA GLN A 45 -9.99 26.89 -0.29
C GLN A 45 -8.74 27.21 -1.12
N ASN A 46 -7.62 27.49 -0.45
CA ASN A 46 -6.31 27.77 -1.06
C ASN A 46 -6.36 28.85 -2.16
N GLY A 47 -7.17 29.89 -1.97
CA GLY A 47 -7.33 30.98 -2.93
C GLY A 47 -8.44 30.76 -3.98
N VAL A 48 -9.05 29.58 -4.04
CA VAL A 48 -10.15 29.27 -4.96
C VAL A 48 -11.50 29.50 -4.26
N ILE A 49 -12.32 30.37 -4.84
CA ILE A 49 -13.70 30.60 -4.37
C ILE A 49 -14.58 29.42 -4.78
N LEU A 50 -15.10 28.70 -3.79
CA LEU A 50 -15.94 27.51 -3.96
C LEU A 50 -17.43 27.85 -4.02
N ARG A 51 -17.86 28.85 -3.23
CA ARG A 51 -19.26 29.30 -3.13
C ARG A 51 -19.30 30.75 -2.65
N VAL A 52 -20.23 31.53 -3.20
CA VAL A 52 -20.64 32.84 -2.68
C VAL A 52 -22.13 32.75 -2.34
N GLN A 53 -22.50 33.16 -1.14
CA GLN A 53 -23.87 33.13 -0.65
C GLN A 53 -24.24 34.49 -0.06
N ASP A 54 -25.32 35.09 -0.56
CA ASP A 54 -25.85 36.33 0.00
C ASP A 54 -26.51 36.05 1.37
N ILE A 55 -26.22 36.92 2.34
CA ILE A 55 -26.79 36.94 3.68
C ILE A 55 -27.84 38.05 3.70
N LEU A 56 -29.09 37.69 3.97
CA LEU A 56 -30.12 38.69 4.24
C LEU A 56 -29.94 39.19 5.67
N ILE A 57 -29.29 40.35 5.84
CA ILE A 57 -29.23 41.03 7.13
C ILE A 57 -30.50 41.87 7.25
N ASN A 58 -31.39 41.47 8.15
CA ASN A 58 -32.53 42.29 8.53
C ASN A 58 -32.01 43.44 9.41
N THR A 59 -32.24 44.69 9.02
CA THR A 59 -31.66 45.89 9.66
C THR A 59 -32.25 46.23 11.03
N ASN A 60 -33.19 45.44 11.54
CA ASN A 60 -33.70 45.57 12.91
C ASN A 60 -32.83 44.74 13.86
N ASN A 61 -31.91 45.43 14.54
CA ASN A 61 -30.70 44.96 15.25
C ASN A 61 -30.85 43.89 16.37
N GLU A 62 -31.98 43.20 16.55
CA GLU A 62 -32.14 42.21 17.64
C GLU A 62 -32.34 40.74 17.20
N GLN A 63 -32.56 40.45 15.92
CA GLN A 63 -32.85 39.07 15.45
C GLN A 63 -31.71 38.34 14.71
N ILE A 64 -30.49 38.88 14.69
CA ILE A 64 -29.33 38.21 14.03
C ILE A 64 -28.94 36.89 14.74
N ARG A 65 -29.35 36.68 16.00
CA ARG A 65 -28.97 35.48 16.78
C ARG A 65 -29.80 34.23 16.49
N GLU A 66 -31.01 34.34 15.92
CA GLU A 66 -31.84 33.16 15.64
C GLU A 66 -31.65 32.60 14.23
N SER A 67 -31.31 33.41 13.23
CA SER A 67 -31.10 32.92 11.86
C SER A 67 -29.82 32.09 11.68
N GLN A 68 -28.87 32.16 12.63
CA GLN A 68 -27.66 31.33 12.63
C GLN A 68 -27.88 29.91 13.18
N LYS A 69 -28.98 29.67 13.92
CA LYS A 69 -29.21 28.40 14.63
C LYS A 69 -29.53 27.21 13.70
N ASP A 70 -30.00 27.50 12.48
CA ASP A 70 -30.29 26.51 11.44
C ASP A 70 -29.27 26.57 10.28
N SER A 71 -28.04 27.03 10.54
CA SER A 71 -27.00 27.06 9.49
C SER A 71 -26.81 25.65 8.91
N GLN A 72 -27.00 25.56 7.58
CA GLN A 72 -26.95 24.29 6.89
C GLN A 72 -25.54 23.71 6.99
N ILE A 73 -25.39 22.58 7.70
CA ILE A 73 -24.12 21.86 7.75
C ILE A 73 -23.92 21.19 6.39
N LEU A 74 -23.06 21.78 5.55
CA LEU A 74 -22.62 21.20 4.28
C LEU A 74 -21.40 20.32 4.57
N THR A 75 -21.59 19.01 4.46
CA THR A 75 -20.62 18.01 4.92
C THR A 75 -19.70 17.52 3.80
N THR A 76 -19.97 17.86 2.53
CA THR A 76 -19.14 17.47 1.39
C THR A 76 -18.78 18.66 0.49
N MET A 77 -17.65 18.57 -0.21
CA MET A 77 -17.21 19.59 -1.18
C MET A 77 -18.24 19.78 -2.31
N ASP A 78 -18.85 18.69 -2.74
CA ASP A 78 -19.90 18.71 -3.75
C ASP A 78 -21.13 19.52 -3.30
N GLN A 79 -21.55 19.36 -2.04
CA GLN A 79 -22.66 20.16 -1.48
C GLN A 79 -22.32 21.64 -1.43
N ILE A 80 -21.10 22.00 -1.03
CA ILE A 80 -20.65 23.39 -1.00
C ILE A 80 -20.71 24.00 -2.41
N LYS A 81 -20.20 23.29 -3.42
CA LYS A 81 -20.16 23.80 -4.79
C LYS A 81 -21.53 23.87 -5.46
N TYR A 82 -22.38 22.86 -5.25
CA TYR A 82 -23.48 22.60 -6.16
C TYR A 82 -24.88 22.70 -5.55
N LEU A 83 -25.02 22.58 -4.22
CA LEU A 83 -26.33 22.57 -3.58
C LEU A 83 -26.82 24.00 -3.30
N LYS A 84 -27.98 24.36 -3.87
CA LYS A 84 -28.67 25.62 -3.58
C LYS A 84 -30.13 25.35 -3.21
N TRP A 85 -30.56 25.80 -2.04
CA TRP A 85 -31.98 25.81 -1.67
C TRP A 85 -32.67 27.04 -2.25
N LYS A 86 -33.91 26.85 -2.67
CA LYS A 86 -34.83 27.92 -3.05
C LYS A 86 -35.93 27.94 -2.00
N GLU A 87 -36.06 29.09 -1.35
CA GLU A 87 -36.91 29.33 -0.20
C GLU A 87 -37.85 30.49 -0.53
N GLU A 88 -39.10 30.42 -0.07
CA GLU A 88 -40.00 31.59 -0.10
C GLU A 88 -40.41 31.92 1.34
N TYR A 89 -40.13 33.14 1.74
CA TYR A 89 -40.41 33.68 3.07
C TYR A 89 -41.70 34.49 3.06
N GLY A 90 -42.44 34.41 4.15
CA GLY A 90 -43.64 35.21 4.36
C GLY A 90 -43.32 36.64 4.81
N GLN A 91 -44.36 37.46 4.94
CA GLN A 91 -44.27 38.86 5.38
C GLN A 91 -43.59 39.06 6.74
N GLN A 92 -43.43 37.99 7.54
CA GLN A 92 -42.78 37.98 8.86
C GLN A 92 -41.45 37.20 8.88
N ASN A 93 -40.82 36.95 7.72
CA ASN A 93 -39.65 36.06 7.59
C ASN A 93 -39.89 34.62 8.11
N ASN A 94 -41.14 34.22 8.29
CA ASN A 94 -41.48 32.83 8.57
C ASN A 94 -41.38 32.01 7.27
N LYS A 95 -40.88 30.77 7.40
CA LYS A 95 -40.90 29.79 6.31
C LYS A 95 -42.36 29.39 6.09
N ILE A 96 -42.99 29.80 4.98
CA ILE A 96 -44.44 29.59 4.73
C ILE A 96 -44.76 28.87 3.40
N SER A 97 -43.80 28.17 2.83
CA SER A 97 -43.88 27.69 1.46
C SER A 97 -43.21 26.35 1.23
N LYS A 98 -43.27 25.88 -0.02
CA LYS A 98 -42.58 24.68 -0.48
C LYS A 98 -41.10 24.97 -0.64
N TRP A 99 -40.29 24.29 0.15
CA TRP A 99 -38.84 24.31 0.02
C TRP A 99 -38.40 23.36 -1.07
N THR A 100 -37.50 23.84 -1.93
CA THR A 100 -36.93 23.03 -3.01
C THR A 100 -35.42 23.19 -3.07
N ALA A 101 -34.73 22.15 -3.52
CA ALA A 101 -33.29 22.18 -3.70
C ALA A 101 -32.93 22.07 -5.19
N SER A 102 -31.84 22.72 -5.57
CA SER A 102 -31.19 22.53 -6.86
C SER A 102 -29.76 22.02 -6.67
N TRP A 103 -29.30 21.22 -7.61
CA TRP A 103 -27.96 20.65 -7.66
C TRP A 103 -27.35 20.91 -9.03
N GLN A 104 -26.20 21.58 -9.09
CA GLN A 104 -25.58 21.99 -10.36
C GLN A 104 -26.53 22.81 -11.26
N GLY A 105 -27.39 23.63 -10.63
CA GLY A 105 -28.41 24.43 -11.33
C GLY A 105 -29.66 23.66 -11.75
N GLN A 106 -29.70 22.33 -11.60
CA GLN A 106 -30.88 21.51 -11.90
C GLN A 106 -31.77 21.37 -10.67
N LEU A 107 -33.08 21.61 -10.81
CA LEU A 107 -34.04 21.41 -9.73
C LEU A 107 -34.12 19.92 -9.36
N LEU A 108 -33.82 19.58 -8.11
CA LEU A 108 -33.94 18.21 -7.61
C LEU A 108 -35.41 17.86 -7.40
N GLN A 109 -35.92 16.92 -8.20
CA GLN A 109 -37.33 16.57 -8.18
C GLN A 109 -37.76 16.03 -6.80
N ASN A 110 -38.82 16.65 -6.29
CA ASN A 110 -39.48 16.33 -5.02
C ASN A 110 -38.57 16.44 -3.79
N VAL A 111 -37.40 17.09 -3.87
CA VAL A 111 -36.52 17.33 -2.72
C VAL A 111 -37.00 18.56 -1.95
N GLY A 112 -37.03 18.45 -0.62
CA GLY A 112 -37.63 19.42 0.29
C GLY A 112 -39.01 18.99 0.77
N GLY A 113 -39.83 19.96 1.18
CA GLY A 113 -41.17 19.76 1.73
C GLY A 113 -41.88 21.08 1.98
N TYR A 114 -42.99 21.07 2.70
CA TYR A 114 -43.76 22.28 3.00
C TYR A 114 -43.54 22.74 4.44
N PHE A 115 -43.45 24.06 4.64
CA PHE A 115 -43.54 24.66 5.95
C PHE A 115 -44.91 25.29 6.15
N ASN A 116 -45.53 24.99 7.29
CA ASN A 116 -46.72 25.70 7.77
C ASN A 116 -46.34 26.41 9.08
N ASP A 117 -46.50 27.72 9.13
CA ASP A 117 -46.15 28.56 10.29
C ASP A 117 -44.71 28.34 10.80
N GLY A 118 -43.74 28.23 9.87
CA GLY A 118 -42.34 28.00 10.23
C GLY A 118 -42.00 26.57 10.66
N LEU A 119 -42.98 25.66 10.73
CA LEU A 119 -42.80 24.26 11.09
C LEU A 119 -42.87 23.35 9.86
N LYS A 120 -41.96 22.37 9.74
CA LYS A 120 -42.01 21.34 8.71
C LYS A 120 -43.28 20.51 8.85
N GLN A 121 -44.01 20.37 7.75
CA GLN A 121 -45.21 19.55 7.63
C GLN A 121 -45.14 18.65 6.40
N GLY A 122 -45.90 17.54 6.44
CA GLY A 122 -46.16 16.72 5.27
C GLY A 122 -45.00 15.81 4.88
N MET A 123 -45.00 15.38 3.61
CA MET A 123 -43.92 14.55 3.07
C MET A 123 -42.66 15.38 2.81
N TRP A 124 -41.53 14.85 3.26
CA TRP A 124 -40.22 15.42 3.06
C TRP A 124 -39.28 14.43 2.39
N LYS A 125 -38.42 14.96 1.51
CA LYS A 125 -37.30 14.24 0.91
C LYS A 125 -36.04 15.04 1.17
N GLU A 126 -35.24 14.59 2.12
CA GLU A 126 -34.03 15.26 2.59
C GLU A 126 -32.79 14.67 1.92
N LEU A 127 -31.75 15.47 1.74
CA LEU A 127 -30.44 15.01 1.29
C LEU A 127 -29.69 14.40 2.49
N THR A 128 -29.02 13.28 2.29
CA THR A 128 -28.15 12.72 3.34
C THR A 128 -26.89 13.56 3.54
N LYS A 129 -26.23 13.43 4.71
CA LYS A 129 -24.94 14.09 4.97
C LYS A 129 -23.91 13.79 3.87
N ASN A 130 -23.90 12.57 3.35
CA ASN A 130 -22.93 12.15 2.34
C ASN A 130 -23.44 12.32 0.90
N TYR A 131 -24.45 13.19 0.67
CA TYR A 131 -24.96 13.44 -0.67
C TYR A 131 -23.87 14.07 -1.56
N GLN A 132 -23.58 13.41 -2.68
CA GLN A 132 -22.57 13.81 -3.67
C GLN A 132 -23.00 13.40 -5.08
N LYS A 133 -22.28 13.85 -6.11
CA LYS A 133 -22.66 13.64 -7.53
C LYS A 133 -22.96 12.17 -7.85
N ASN A 134 -22.17 11.25 -7.31
CA ASN A 134 -22.28 9.81 -7.59
C ASN A 134 -23.17 9.07 -6.57
N ALA A 135 -23.36 9.62 -5.36
CA ALA A 135 -24.14 9.02 -4.27
C ALA A 135 -25.32 9.92 -3.88
N GLN A 136 -26.34 9.95 -4.75
CA GLN A 136 -27.55 10.73 -4.55
C GLN A 136 -28.57 10.01 -3.66
N VAL A 137 -28.24 9.86 -2.37
CA VAL A 137 -29.12 9.21 -1.41
C VAL A 137 -29.97 10.22 -0.67
N TYR A 138 -31.27 9.94 -0.65
CA TYR A 138 -32.28 10.73 0.02
C TYR A 138 -32.78 10.04 1.27
N TYR A 139 -33.26 10.82 2.23
CA TYR A 139 -33.95 10.35 3.41
C TYR A 139 -35.37 10.91 3.40
N CYS A 140 -36.36 10.04 3.21
CA CYS A 140 -37.74 10.44 2.93
C CYS A 140 -38.67 9.99 4.04
N GLY A 141 -39.64 10.82 4.42
CA GLY A 141 -40.71 10.46 5.35
C GLY A 141 -41.62 11.64 5.68
N TYR A 142 -42.48 11.47 6.68
CA TYR A 142 -43.48 12.48 7.05
C TYR A 142 -43.03 13.32 8.25
N TYR A 143 -43.25 14.64 8.18
CA TYR A 143 -43.10 15.59 9.28
C TYR A 143 -44.45 16.08 9.76
N PHE A 144 -44.58 16.25 11.07
CA PHE A 144 -45.70 16.94 11.71
C PHE A 144 -45.15 17.85 12.81
N ASN A 145 -45.33 19.16 12.68
CA ASN A 145 -44.80 20.17 13.61
C ASN A 145 -43.30 19.96 13.92
N ASN A 146 -42.45 19.88 12.88
CA ASN A 146 -41.01 19.59 13.00
C ASN A 146 -40.62 18.21 13.57
N LEU A 147 -41.58 17.36 13.94
CA LEU A 147 -41.30 15.99 14.37
C LEU A 147 -41.40 15.01 13.21
N ARG A 148 -40.38 14.19 13.02
CA ARG A 148 -40.43 13.05 12.07
C ARG A 148 -41.42 12.02 12.61
N ARG A 149 -42.35 11.54 11.79
CA ARG A 149 -43.34 10.53 12.18
C ARG A 149 -43.41 9.41 11.15
N ALA A 150 -43.95 8.26 11.60
CA ALA A 150 -44.19 7.08 10.78
C ALA A 150 -42.92 6.56 10.09
N GLU A 151 -43.06 5.94 8.93
CA GLU A 151 -41.95 5.33 8.21
C GLU A 151 -41.03 6.38 7.57
N TRP A 152 -39.73 6.19 7.78
CA TRP A 152 -38.68 6.95 7.12
C TRP A 152 -37.73 6.00 6.40
N GLN A 153 -37.37 6.33 5.17
CA GLN A 153 -36.61 5.44 4.30
C GLN A 153 -35.42 6.14 3.64
N TYR A 154 -34.31 5.41 3.52
CA TYR A 154 -33.19 5.80 2.67
C TYR A 154 -33.46 5.34 1.25
N VAL A 155 -33.39 6.26 0.29
CA VAL A 155 -33.70 6.01 -1.12
C VAL A 155 -32.48 6.36 -1.99
N TYR A 156 -32.00 5.39 -2.76
CA TYR A 156 -30.95 5.55 -3.76
C TYR A 156 -31.45 5.03 -5.11
N SER A 157 -31.30 5.82 -6.18
CA SER A 157 -31.81 5.47 -7.53
C SER A 157 -33.27 4.96 -7.51
N ASN A 158 -34.13 5.66 -6.76
CA ASN A 158 -35.54 5.34 -6.55
C ASN A 158 -35.82 3.97 -5.89
N LYS A 159 -34.82 3.38 -5.22
CA LYS A 159 -34.95 2.14 -4.46
C LYS A 159 -34.70 2.38 -2.99
N ARG A 160 -35.53 1.76 -2.15
CA ARG A 160 -35.31 1.71 -0.71
C ARG A 160 -34.07 0.87 -0.41
N ILE A 161 -33.11 1.46 0.30
CA ILE A 161 -31.86 0.81 0.75
C ILE A 161 -31.76 0.72 2.27
N GLY A 162 -32.69 1.33 3.00
CA GLY A 162 -32.74 1.33 4.45
C GLY A 162 -33.96 2.08 4.99
N GLY A 163 -34.04 2.25 6.30
CA GLY A 163 -35.11 2.99 6.97
C GLY A 163 -35.51 2.42 8.33
N GLY A 164 -36.57 2.98 8.90
CA GLY A 164 -37.20 2.56 10.14
C GLY A 164 -38.43 3.42 10.45
N PHE A 165 -38.96 3.33 11.67
CA PHE A 165 -40.17 4.05 12.09
C PHE A 165 -39.87 5.07 13.17
N TYR A 166 -40.59 6.20 13.14
CA TYR A 166 -40.65 7.16 14.23
C TYR A 166 -42.03 7.13 14.91
N ASN A 167 -42.03 7.26 16.23
CA ASN A 167 -43.26 7.43 17.02
C ASN A 167 -43.79 8.89 16.96
N ASN A 168 -44.90 9.15 17.65
CA ASN A 168 -45.55 10.47 17.67
C ASN A 168 -44.71 11.57 18.33
N GLN A 169 -43.75 11.18 19.19
CA GLN A 169 -42.78 12.05 19.85
C GLN A 169 -41.52 12.30 18.99
N GLY A 170 -41.43 11.73 17.79
CA GLY A 170 -40.26 11.87 16.93
C GLY A 170 -39.05 11.02 17.32
N GLN A 171 -39.25 9.97 18.14
CA GLN A 171 -38.22 9.02 18.54
C GLN A 171 -38.23 7.81 17.61
N LYS A 172 -37.03 7.30 17.30
CA LYS A 172 -36.85 6.09 16.49
C LYS A 172 -37.40 4.86 17.23
N THR A 173 -38.20 4.05 16.57
CA THR A 173 -38.74 2.79 17.08
C THR A 173 -38.54 1.66 16.07
N GLY A 174 -38.52 0.41 16.56
CA GLY A 174 -38.35 -0.78 15.73
C GLY A 174 -36.93 -1.00 15.20
N LYS A 175 -36.79 -1.91 14.22
CA LYS A 175 -35.51 -2.21 13.59
C LYS A 175 -35.17 -1.12 12.56
N TRP A 176 -33.95 -0.60 12.66
CA TRP A 176 -33.41 0.40 11.74
C TRP A 176 -32.33 -0.22 10.86
N THR A 177 -32.44 0.03 9.56
CA THR A 177 -31.38 -0.28 8.59
C THR A 177 -30.80 1.03 8.09
N ILE A 178 -29.52 1.28 8.37
CA ILE A 178 -28.82 2.50 8.00
C ILE A 178 -27.72 2.10 7.00
N PRO A 179 -27.57 2.81 5.85
CA PRO A 179 -26.44 2.60 4.96
C PRO A 179 -25.12 2.83 5.72
N SER A 180 -24.16 1.90 5.60
CA SER A 180 -22.87 1.99 6.29
C SER A 180 -22.00 3.11 5.72
N GLU A 181 -20.91 3.50 6.39
CA GLU A 181 -20.04 4.56 5.85
C GLU A 181 -19.34 4.07 4.55
N GLU A 182 -19.01 2.79 4.49
CA GLU A 182 -18.38 2.14 3.33
C GLU A 182 -19.31 2.10 2.12
N PHE A 183 -20.64 2.19 2.31
CA PHE A 183 -21.59 2.32 1.21
C PHE A 183 -21.33 3.57 0.35
N TRP A 184 -20.88 4.66 0.98
CA TRP A 184 -20.59 5.92 0.30
C TRP A 184 -19.30 5.86 -0.50
N GLU A 185 -18.30 5.16 0.04
CA GLU A 185 -16.99 4.91 -0.58
C GLU A 185 -17.11 3.91 -1.74
N LEU A 186 -17.92 2.86 -1.57
CA LEU A 186 -18.20 1.87 -2.61
C LEU A 186 -18.97 2.46 -3.79
N ILE A 187 -19.90 3.42 -3.57
CA ILE A 187 -20.57 4.12 -4.68
C ILE A 187 -19.60 5.02 -5.46
N LEU A 188 -18.60 5.61 -4.78
CA LEU A 188 -17.53 6.36 -5.45
C LEU A 188 -16.69 5.47 -6.37
N LEU A 189 -16.52 4.21 -5.99
CA LEU A 189 -15.78 3.22 -6.77
C LEU A 189 -16.64 2.53 -7.83
N VAL A 190 -17.93 2.26 -7.61
CA VAL A 190 -18.72 1.38 -8.48
C VAL A 190 -20.26 1.61 -8.39
N ASN A 191 -20.93 1.84 -9.53
CA ASN A 191 -22.39 1.92 -9.68
C ASN A 191 -23.01 0.52 -9.96
N ILE A 192 -23.29 -0.32 -8.95
CA ILE A 192 -23.91 -1.66 -9.11
C ILE A 192 -25.21 -1.83 -8.31
N LYS A 193 -26.21 -2.43 -8.97
CA LYS A 193 -27.51 -2.86 -8.43
C LYS A 193 -27.46 -4.36 -8.08
N MET A 194 -27.59 -4.72 -6.79
CA MET A 194 -27.65 -6.12 -6.34
C MET A 194 -29.09 -6.66 -6.22
N ILE A 195 -29.37 -7.86 -6.75
CA ILE A 195 -30.47 -8.75 -6.31
C ILE A 195 -30.02 -10.23 -6.43
N LYS A 196 -30.04 -10.93 -5.28
CA LYS A 196 -30.14 -12.39 -4.96
C LYS A 196 -29.13 -13.46 -5.48
N LYS A 197 -28.97 -14.43 -4.55
CA LYS A 197 -28.42 -15.81 -4.48
C LYS A 197 -27.60 -16.36 -5.66
N LEU A 198 -26.41 -16.86 -5.33
CA LEU A 198 -25.47 -17.55 -6.23
C LEU A 198 -25.48 -19.06 -5.99
N ASP A 199 -25.29 -19.79 -7.09
CA ASP A 199 -24.95 -21.21 -7.16
C ASP A 199 -23.59 -21.29 -7.89
N TYR A 200 -22.63 -22.06 -7.36
CA TYR A 200 -21.27 -22.28 -7.92
C TYR A 200 -20.33 -21.07 -8.09
N GLY A 201 -20.40 -20.06 -7.21
CA GLY A 201 -19.27 -19.13 -6.98
C GLY A 201 -18.88 -18.16 -8.11
N VAL A 202 -19.56 -18.17 -9.26
CA VAL A 202 -19.29 -17.27 -10.39
C VAL A 202 -20.51 -16.38 -10.67
N PHE A 203 -20.33 -15.07 -10.53
CA PHE A 203 -21.31 -14.07 -10.95
C PHE A 203 -20.77 -13.27 -12.14
N CYS A 204 -21.34 -13.46 -13.32
CA CYS A 204 -21.04 -12.65 -14.50
C CYS A 204 -22.16 -11.63 -14.71
N SER A 205 -21.85 -10.33 -14.62
CA SER A 205 -22.77 -9.27 -15.06
C SER A 205 -22.17 -8.46 -16.20
N ARG A 206 -22.96 -8.23 -17.25
CA ARG A 206 -22.61 -7.27 -18.31
C ARG A 206 -23.12 -5.90 -17.88
N ILE A 207 -22.23 -4.91 -17.89
CA ILE A 207 -22.57 -3.53 -17.55
C ILE A 207 -22.29 -2.65 -18.78
N ASN A 208 -23.35 -2.04 -19.31
CA ASN A 208 -23.23 -1.04 -20.37
C ASN A 208 -23.09 0.34 -19.74
N ILE A 209 -21.86 0.88 -19.70
CA ILE A 209 -21.58 2.22 -19.15
C ILE A 209 -21.52 3.21 -20.33
N CYS A 210 -22.65 3.43 -21.01
CA CYS A 210 -22.80 4.18 -22.27
C CYS A 210 -22.46 3.37 -23.54
N LYS A 211 -23.02 3.79 -24.69
CA LYS A 211 -22.94 3.11 -26.01
C LYS A 211 -21.52 2.83 -26.54
N LEU A 212 -20.47 3.27 -25.86
CA LEU A 212 -19.08 3.18 -26.32
C LEU A 212 -18.19 2.20 -25.55
N ILE A 213 -18.59 1.70 -24.36
CA ILE A 213 -17.75 0.79 -23.57
C ILE A 213 -18.59 -0.32 -22.93
N ASN A 214 -18.37 -1.56 -23.38
CA ASN A 214 -18.91 -2.77 -22.77
C ASN A 214 -17.92 -3.27 -21.71
N LEU A 215 -18.24 -3.11 -20.43
CA LEU A 215 -17.48 -3.71 -19.33
C LEU A 215 -18.21 -4.97 -18.87
N THR A 216 -17.52 -6.12 -18.92
CA THR A 216 -18.01 -7.36 -18.32
C THR A 216 -17.39 -7.50 -16.94
N LEU A 217 -18.20 -7.38 -15.89
CA LEU A 217 -17.77 -7.61 -14.52
C LEU A 217 -17.99 -9.08 -14.17
N THR A 218 -16.89 -9.79 -13.95
CA THR A 218 -16.90 -11.16 -13.43
C THR A 218 -16.50 -11.10 -11.97
N ILE A 219 -17.44 -11.35 -11.06
CA ILE A 219 -17.17 -11.50 -9.62
C ILE A 219 -16.98 -12.99 -9.35
N ILE A 220 -15.82 -13.35 -8.82
CA ILE A 220 -15.49 -14.71 -8.39
C ILE A 220 -15.49 -14.68 -6.88
N ARG A 221 -16.24 -15.60 -6.25
CA ARG A 221 -16.31 -15.72 -4.78
C ARG A 221 -16.01 -17.15 -4.40
N GLY A 222 -15.37 -17.33 -3.25
CA GLY A 222 -15.31 -18.62 -2.59
C GLY A 222 -16.72 -19.12 -2.25
N GLY A 223 -16.86 -20.42 -2.07
CA GLY A 223 -18.16 -21.04 -1.83
C GLY A 223 -18.07 -22.46 -1.26
N GLY A 224 -19.07 -22.83 -0.48
CA GLY A 224 -19.25 -24.14 0.13
C GLY A 224 -20.48 -24.16 1.02
N GLN A 225 -20.57 -25.16 1.90
CA GLN A 225 -21.69 -25.34 2.83
C GLN A 225 -21.32 -24.91 4.24
N TYR A 226 -22.28 -24.30 4.93
CA TYR A 226 -22.18 -24.01 6.36
C TYR A 226 -23.04 -25.02 7.13
N ASP A 227 -22.64 -25.34 8.35
CA ASP A 227 -23.50 -26.08 9.26
C ASP A 227 -24.76 -25.25 9.60
N ASN A 228 -25.84 -25.95 9.97
CA ASN A 228 -27.09 -25.30 10.39
C ASN A 228 -27.06 -24.89 11.88
N ILE A 229 -25.88 -24.95 12.52
CA ILE A 229 -25.70 -24.67 13.94
C ILE A 229 -25.41 -23.15 14.10
N LEU A 230 -25.69 -22.61 15.29
CA LEU A 230 -25.59 -21.17 15.62
C LEU A 230 -24.29 -20.48 15.19
N ASN A 231 -23.20 -21.21 14.99
CA ASN A 231 -21.88 -20.66 14.67
C ASN A 231 -21.57 -20.59 13.17
N SER A 232 -22.40 -21.15 12.28
CA SER A 232 -22.20 -21.11 10.82
C SER A 232 -20.78 -21.55 10.43
N MET A 233 -20.36 -22.73 10.86
CA MET A 233 -19.03 -23.26 10.59
C MET A 233 -18.98 -23.84 9.18
N LYS A 234 -17.86 -23.64 8.47
CA LYS A 234 -17.64 -24.25 7.15
C LYS A 234 -17.62 -25.78 7.27
N ILE A 235 -18.35 -26.46 6.40
CA ILE A 235 -18.40 -27.94 6.28
C ILE A 235 -18.41 -28.40 4.82
N GLY A 236 -17.98 -29.63 4.57
CA GLY A 236 -18.03 -30.26 3.25
C GLY A 236 -17.01 -29.67 2.28
N THR A 237 -17.30 -29.75 0.98
CA THR A 237 -16.40 -29.23 -0.06
C THR A 237 -16.47 -27.71 -0.13
N TRP A 238 -15.29 -27.08 -0.25
CA TRP A 238 -15.14 -25.64 -0.32
C TRP A 238 -14.14 -25.20 -1.40
N MET A 239 -14.37 -23.98 -1.85
CA MET A 239 -13.45 -23.18 -2.64
C MET A 239 -13.14 -21.91 -1.88
N ASP A 240 -11.89 -21.70 -1.47
CA ASP A 240 -11.42 -20.44 -0.90
C ASP A 240 -10.68 -19.64 -1.97
N VAL A 241 -10.88 -18.33 -1.95
CA VAL A 241 -10.17 -17.39 -2.83
C VAL A 241 -8.91 -16.94 -2.10
N TYR A 242 -7.76 -16.98 -2.78
CA TYR A 242 -6.48 -16.56 -2.22
C TYR A 242 -6.46 -15.06 -1.94
N GLU A 243 -5.65 -14.60 -0.98
CA GLU A 243 -5.62 -13.19 -0.56
C GLU A 243 -5.20 -12.25 -1.71
N ASP A 244 -4.21 -12.67 -2.51
CA ASP A 244 -3.70 -11.93 -3.68
C ASP A 244 -4.51 -12.16 -4.97
N PHE A 245 -5.78 -12.57 -4.85
CA PHE A 245 -6.62 -12.83 -6.01
C PHE A 245 -6.84 -11.56 -6.83
N SER A 246 -6.37 -11.58 -8.08
CA SER A 246 -6.49 -10.46 -9.01
C SER A 246 -6.84 -10.93 -10.41
N THR A 247 -7.16 -9.99 -11.31
CA THR A 247 -7.37 -10.31 -12.72
C THR A 247 -6.12 -10.90 -13.40
N LEU A 248 -4.96 -10.67 -12.81
CA LEU A 248 -3.64 -11.16 -13.25
C LEU A 248 -3.11 -12.32 -12.41
N SER A 249 -3.87 -12.81 -11.42
CA SER A 249 -3.49 -13.98 -10.62
C SER A 249 -4.73 -14.56 -9.96
N GLN A 250 -5.36 -15.54 -10.61
CA GLN A 250 -6.59 -16.15 -10.10
C GLN A 250 -6.26 -17.48 -9.45
N ILE A 251 -6.01 -17.43 -8.14
CA ILE A 251 -5.64 -18.57 -7.32
C ILE A 251 -6.81 -18.91 -6.39
N ILE A 252 -7.17 -20.19 -6.34
CA ILE A 252 -8.15 -20.71 -5.40
C ILE A 252 -7.60 -21.96 -4.71
N ASP A 253 -8.01 -22.15 -3.47
CA ASP A 253 -7.81 -23.39 -2.72
C ASP A 253 -9.11 -24.20 -2.78
N TYR A 254 -9.03 -25.49 -3.09
CA TYR A 254 -10.16 -26.39 -3.18
C TYR A 254 -9.96 -27.62 -2.31
N GLY A 255 -10.89 -27.91 -1.40
CA GLY A 255 -10.76 -29.05 -0.51
C GLY A 255 -11.96 -29.23 0.41
N GLN A 256 -11.77 -29.95 1.51
CA GLN A 256 -12.84 -30.22 2.48
C GLN A 256 -12.63 -29.48 3.80
N TYR A 257 -13.74 -28.98 4.33
CA TYR A 257 -13.85 -28.48 5.69
C TYR A 257 -14.63 -29.46 6.57
N LYS A 258 -14.23 -29.54 7.83
CA LYS A 258 -14.94 -30.22 8.91
C LYS A 258 -14.83 -29.35 10.16
N ASP A 259 -15.98 -28.99 10.73
CA ASP A 259 -16.09 -28.11 11.89
C ASP A 259 -15.24 -26.82 11.75
N GLY A 260 -15.34 -26.16 10.59
CA GLY A 260 -14.64 -24.92 10.29
C GLY A 260 -13.13 -25.06 10.04
N LYS A 261 -12.56 -26.28 10.02
CA LYS A 261 -11.13 -26.54 9.74
C LYS A 261 -10.91 -27.25 8.41
N LYS A 262 -9.81 -26.93 7.73
CA LYS A 262 -9.36 -27.62 6.51
C LYS A 262 -8.90 -29.03 6.88
N VAL A 263 -9.45 -30.06 6.23
CA VAL A 263 -9.10 -31.47 6.43
C VAL A 263 -8.86 -32.18 5.11
N GLY A 264 -8.09 -33.26 5.13
CA GLY A 264 -7.85 -34.11 3.97
C GLY A 264 -7.11 -33.38 2.84
N ARG A 265 -7.37 -33.80 1.60
CA ARG A 265 -6.70 -33.24 0.41
C ARG A 265 -7.21 -31.83 0.10
N TRP A 266 -6.26 -30.93 -0.10
CA TRP A 266 -6.48 -29.57 -0.58
C TRP A 266 -5.63 -29.32 -1.82
N ASP A 267 -6.27 -28.86 -2.87
CA ASP A 267 -5.66 -28.54 -4.16
C ASP A 267 -5.57 -27.03 -4.33
N ILE A 268 -4.42 -26.55 -4.82
CA ILE A 268 -4.25 -25.14 -5.19
C ILE A 268 -4.39 -25.07 -6.70
N LEU A 269 -5.41 -24.34 -7.15
CA LEU A 269 -5.77 -24.21 -8.55
C LEU A 269 -5.51 -22.78 -9.02
N PHE A 270 -4.97 -22.65 -10.23
CA PHE A 270 -4.65 -21.36 -10.82
C PHE A 270 -5.12 -21.27 -12.26
N ARG A 271 -5.54 -20.08 -12.68
CA ARG A 271 -5.74 -19.78 -14.11
C ARG A 271 -5.25 -18.38 -14.44
N ARG A 272 -4.64 -18.24 -15.62
CA ARG A 272 -4.07 -16.96 -16.06
C ARG A 272 -5.13 -15.92 -16.42
N ASN A 273 -6.29 -16.36 -16.90
CA ASN A 273 -7.43 -15.50 -17.22
C ASN A 273 -8.75 -16.29 -17.21
N ASN A 274 -9.89 -15.57 -17.24
CA ASN A 274 -11.24 -16.14 -17.16
C ASN A 274 -11.63 -17.07 -18.33
N LYS A 275 -10.87 -17.08 -19.43
CA LYS A 275 -11.15 -17.93 -20.60
C LYS A 275 -10.44 -19.28 -20.53
N LEU A 276 -9.45 -19.42 -19.65
CA LEU A 276 -8.71 -20.67 -19.47
C LEU A 276 -9.29 -21.48 -18.30
N PRO A 277 -9.25 -22.81 -18.37
CA PRO A 277 -9.58 -23.65 -17.23
C PRO A 277 -8.58 -23.44 -16.09
N PHE A 278 -8.98 -23.83 -14.88
CA PHE A 278 -8.07 -23.91 -13.74
C PHE A 278 -7.10 -25.09 -13.92
N GLU A 279 -5.83 -24.85 -13.63
CA GLU A 279 -4.73 -25.81 -13.60
C GLU A 279 -4.37 -26.13 -12.14
N LEU A 280 -4.13 -27.39 -11.82
CA LEU A 280 -3.60 -27.80 -10.52
C LEU A 280 -2.13 -27.42 -10.43
N ILE A 281 -1.79 -26.47 -9.55
CA ILE A 281 -0.43 -25.98 -9.39
C ILE A 281 0.19 -26.31 -8.03
N GLY A 282 -0.62 -26.74 -7.07
CA GLY A 282 -0.09 -27.14 -5.76
C GLY A 282 -1.12 -27.75 -4.83
N GLY A 283 -0.85 -27.65 -3.53
CA GLY A 283 -1.67 -28.21 -2.46
C GLY A 283 -1.02 -29.41 -1.75
N GLY A 284 -1.78 -30.06 -0.89
CA GLY A 284 -1.30 -31.12 0.00
C GLY A 284 -2.40 -31.69 0.87
N VAL A 285 -2.02 -32.35 1.97
CA VAL A 285 -2.97 -33.00 2.88
C VAL A 285 -2.91 -32.34 4.26
N TYR A 286 -4.07 -32.14 4.86
CA TYR A 286 -4.22 -31.79 6.28
C TYR A 286 -4.66 -33.02 7.07
N ASP A 287 -4.10 -33.17 8.28
CA ASP A 287 -4.50 -34.24 9.19
C ASP A 287 -5.95 -34.04 9.67
N ASP A 288 -6.76 -35.10 9.60
CA ASP A 288 -8.15 -35.13 10.12
C ASP A 288 -8.23 -35.74 11.52
N LYS A 289 -7.11 -36.14 12.12
CA LYS A 289 -7.09 -36.58 13.51
C LYS A 289 -7.52 -35.43 14.41
N ASP A 290 -8.51 -35.70 15.26
CA ASP A 290 -9.07 -34.75 16.22
C ASP A 290 -7.95 -34.05 16.99
N ASN A 291 -7.69 -32.79 16.64
CA ASN A 291 -6.88 -31.89 17.44
C ASN A 291 -7.58 -31.77 18.80
N THR A 292 -7.13 -32.58 19.76
CA THR A 292 -7.54 -32.54 21.16
C THR A 292 -7.55 -31.10 21.66
N LYS A 293 -8.56 -30.79 22.48
CA LYS A 293 -9.13 -29.47 22.85
C LYS A 293 -8.18 -28.28 23.13
N ASP A 294 -6.87 -28.48 23.24
CA ASP A 294 -5.95 -27.48 23.78
C ASP A 294 -5.24 -26.62 22.71
N ASN A 295 -5.25 -27.01 21.43
CA ASN A 295 -4.68 -26.20 20.32
C ASN A 295 -5.67 -26.05 19.16
N LEU A 296 -6.79 -25.37 19.42
CA LEU A 296 -7.94 -25.28 18.53
C LEU A 296 -7.68 -24.61 17.16
N ASN A 297 -6.55 -23.94 16.94
CA ASN A 297 -6.37 -23.05 15.77
C ASN A 297 -5.30 -23.47 14.75
N GLU A 298 -4.43 -24.46 15.01
CA GLU A 298 -3.39 -24.81 14.04
C GLU A 298 -3.84 -25.90 13.06
N LEU A 299 -3.81 -25.58 11.76
CA LEU A 299 -4.01 -26.53 10.68
C LEU A 299 -2.74 -27.36 10.49
N ILE A 300 -2.80 -28.66 10.77
CA ILE A 300 -1.64 -29.55 10.70
C ILE A 300 -1.48 -30.09 9.28
N LYS A 301 -0.51 -29.55 8.53
CA LYS A 301 -0.10 -30.10 7.24
C LYS A 301 0.67 -31.41 7.43
N ILE A 302 0.45 -32.37 6.54
CA ILE A 302 1.13 -33.67 6.52
C ILE A 302 1.48 -34.08 5.08
N ASP A 303 2.42 -35.02 4.95
CA ASP A 303 2.89 -35.60 3.71
C ASP A 303 3.41 -34.56 2.71
N ARG A 304 3.34 -34.86 1.42
CA ARG A 304 3.85 -34.00 0.36
C ARG A 304 2.97 -32.77 0.18
N TRP A 305 3.62 -31.62 0.06
CA TRP A 305 2.99 -30.33 -0.15
C TRP A 305 3.69 -29.54 -1.24
N ILE A 306 2.89 -28.76 -1.95
CA ILE A 306 3.36 -27.73 -2.87
C ILE A 306 2.76 -26.40 -2.40
N GLU A 307 3.60 -25.48 -1.98
CA GLU A 307 3.22 -24.13 -1.53
C GLU A 307 3.53 -23.09 -2.61
N LEU A 308 2.75 -22.01 -2.63
CA LEU A 308 3.04 -20.87 -3.51
C LEU A 308 3.95 -19.87 -2.78
N SER A 309 4.82 -19.20 -3.52
CA SER A 309 5.54 -18.03 -3.03
C SER A 309 4.61 -16.83 -2.79
N ALA A 310 4.96 -15.96 -1.84
CA ALA A 310 4.20 -14.73 -1.58
C ALA A 310 4.08 -13.82 -2.83
N GLY A 311 5.08 -13.79 -3.71
CA GLY A 311 5.03 -13.05 -4.98
C GLY A 311 4.52 -13.86 -6.17
N PHE A 312 3.65 -14.87 -5.96
CA PHE A 312 3.14 -15.69 -7.06
C PHE A 312 2.22 -14.86 -7.98
N GLN A 313 2.62 -14.72 -9.25
CA GLN A 313 1.91 -13.94 -10.26
C GLN A 313 1.92 -14.65 -11.62
N ASN A 314 1.09 -14.20 -12.57
CA ASN A 314 0.99 -14.79 -13.90
C ASN A 314 2.35 -14.99 -14.60
N ASP A 315 3.25 -14.02 -14.47
CA ASP A 315 4.59 -14.02 -15.07
C ASP A 315 5.68 -14.55 -14.13
N SER A 316 5.40 -14.70 -12.83
CA SER A 316 6.36 -15.14 -11.82
C SER A 316 5.74 -16.23 -10.93
N GLN A 317 5.82 -17.47 -11.40
CA GLN A 317 5.18 -18.61 -10.73
C GLN A 317 6.23 -19.44 -10.00
N ILE A 318 6.39 -19.19 -8.70
CA ILE A 318 7.34 -19.90 -7.83
C ILE A 318 6.59 -20.75 -6.83
N ILE A 319 7.00 -22.02 -6.73
CA ILE A 319 6.42 -22.98 -5.79
C ILE A 319 7.52 -23.65 -4.96
N TYR A 320 7.14 -24.07 -3.77
CA TYR A 320 7.97 -24.84 -2.84
C TYR A 320 7.40 -26.25 -2.70
N ASN A 321 8.15 -27.27 -3.06
CA ASN A 321 7.72 -28.67 -3.02
C ASN A 321 8.52 -29.44 -1.98
N GLY A 322 7.86 -30.03 -0.99
CA GLY A 322 8.52 -30.81 0.04
C GLY A 322 7.55 -31.63 0.88
N VAL A 323 8.02 -32.07 2.05
CA VAL A 323 7.24 -32.92 2.96
C VAL A 323 7.01 -32.21 4.28
N TYR A 324 5.77 -32.32 4.77
CA TYR A 324 5.37 -31.96 6.10
C TYR A 324 5.21 -33.19 6.99
N LYS A 325 5.57 -33.04 8.27
CA LYS A 325 5.27 -33.99 9.34
C LYS A 325 4.84 -33.21 10.57
N ASN A 326 3.61 -33.44 11.03
CA ASN A 326 3.00 -32.74 12.16
C ASN A 326 3.05 -31.21 12.00
N GLY A 327 2.71 -30.70 10.81
CA GLY A 327 2.67 -29.26 10.53
C GLY A 327 4.04 -28.61 10.37
N LYS A 328 5.14 -29.37 10.38
CA LYS A 328 6.52 -28.86 10.18
C LYS A 328 7.18 -29.42 8.93
N LYS A 329 8.01 -28.59 8.29
CA LYS A 329 8.77 -28.95 7.10
C LYS A 329 9.91 -29.90 7.50
N ILE A 330 10.03 -31.02 6.79
CA ILE A 330 11.10 -32.00 6.99
C ILE A 330 11.76 -32.40 5.68
N GLY A 331 13.01 -32.85 5.76
CA GLY A 331 13.73 -33.41 4.63
C GLY A 331 13.92 -32.41 3.48
N ARG A 332 13.92 -32.91 2.25
CA ARG A 332 14.21 -32.11 1.06
C ARG A 332 13.02 -31.22 0.65
N TRP A 333 13.32 -29.95 0.44
CA TRP A 333 12.41 -28.94 -0.08
C TRP A 333 13.01 -28.29 -1.33
N ASP A 334 12.31 -28.42 -2.45
CA ASP A 334 12.70 -27.89 -3.75
C ASP A 334 11.97 -26.56 -4.03
N ILE A 335 12.68 -25.59 -4.60
CA ILE A 335 12.13 -24.35 -5.14
C ILE A 335 12.06 -24.50 -6.66
N LEU A 336 10.86 -24.40 -7.20
CA LEU A 336 10.59 -24.57 -8.62
C LEU A 336 10.02 -23.26 -9.19
N PHE A 337 10.46 -22.88 -10.38
CA PHE A 337 9.98 -21.71 -11.12
C PHE A 337 9.39 -22.13 -12.47
N LYS A 338 8.15 -21.73 -12.77
CA LYS A 338 7.50 -21.93 -14.07
C LYS A 338 7.85 -20.76 -15.00
N ASP A 339 8.61 -21.05 -16.04
CA ASP A 339 8.90 -20.06 -17.08
C ASP A 339 7.69 -19.87 -18.00
N TRP A 340 7.31 -18.64 -18.29
CA TRP A 340 6.13 -18.32 -19.11
C TRP A 340 6.24 -18.83 -20.55
N GLN A 341 7.45 -19.03 -21.07
CA GLN A 341 7.71 -19.54 -22.43
C GLN A 341 7.62 -21.06 -22.50
N THR A 342 8.17 -21.76 -21.51
CA THR A 342 8.20 -23.23 -21.51
C THR A 342 6.96 -23.86 -20.90
N ASP A 343 6.26 -23.11 -20.05
CA ASP A 343 5.16 -23.61 -19.21
C ASP A 343 5.54 -24.84 -18.36
N GLN A 344 6.84 -25.03 -18.11
CA GLN A 344 7.37 -26.11 -17.29
C GLN A 344 8.05 -25.55 -16.05
N PHE A 345 7.87 -26.26 -14.93
CA PHE A 345 8.57 -25.95 -13.69
C PHE A 345 10.03 -26.41 -13.78
N THR A 346 10.93 -25.48 -13.53
CA THR A 346 12.38 -25.70 -13.49
C THR A 346 12.87 -25.59 -12.05
N PHE A 347 13.71 -26.54 -11.63
CA PHE A 347 14.34 -26.50 -10.32
C PHE A 347 15.36 -25.36 -10.25
N ILE A 348 15.18 -24.43 -9.33
CA ILE A 348 16.06 -23.25 -9.18
C ILE A 348 16.78 -23.20 -7.83
N GLY A 349 16.30 -23.92 -6.82
CA GLY A 349 16.92 -23.93 -5.51
C GLY A 349 16.21 -24.85 -4.53
N GLY A 350 16.49 -24.72 -3.23
CA GLY A 350 15.99 -25.63 -2.20
C GLY A 350 17.06 -26.03 -1.20
N GLY A 351 16.71 -26.92 -0.27
CA GLY A 351 17.62 -27.47 0.72
C GLY A 351 16.94 -28.49 1.63
N LEU A 352 17.54 -28.73 2.80
CA LEU A 352 17.08 -29.73 3.76
C LEU A 352 16.57 -29.08 5.05
N TYR A 353 15.45 -29.57 5.56
CA TYR A 353 14.99 -29.33 6.92
C TYR A 353 15.32 -30.53 7.81
N ASP A 354 15.67 -30.24 9.06
CA ASP A 354 15.91 -31.23 10.10
C ASP A 354 14.61 -31.96 10.46
N GLU A 355 14.72 -33.26 10.73
CA GLU A 355 13.62 -34.06 11.27
C GLU A 355 13.49 -33.88 12.79
N ILE A 356 14.59 -33.54 13.47
CA ILE A 356 14.64 -33.31 14.91
C ILE A 356 14.19 -31.88 15.17
N GLN A 357 12.92 -31.74 15.55
CA GLN A 357 12.33 -30.44 15.86
C GLN A 357 12.86 -29.93 17.20
N LYS A 358 13.53 -28.77 17.19
CA LYS A 358 13.79 -27.98 18.40
C LYS A 358 12.74 -26.87 18.49
N ASN A 359 12.04 -26.78 19.62
CA ASN A 359 11.09 -25.71 19.94
C ASN A 359 9.92 -25.51 18.95
N GLY A 360 9.56 -26.54 18.17
CA GLY A 360 8.42 -26.47 17.24
C GLY A 360 8.64 -25.53 16.05
N CYS A 361 9.88 -25.22 15.67
CA CYS A 361 10.18 -24.43 14.47
C CYS A 361 10.75 -25.31 13.35
N ASP A 362 10.55 -24.90 12.09
CA ASP A 362 11.20 -25.53 10.94
C ASP A 362 12.69 -25.18 10.94
N VAL A 363 13.58 -26.18 11.05
CA VAL A 363 15.02 -25.96 11.17
C VAL A 363 15.73 -26.31 9.86
N LYS A 364 16.23 -25.30 9.14
CA LYS A 364 17.05 -25.52 7.93
C LYS A 364 18.42 -26.08 8.30
N ILE A 365 18.91 -27.04 7.52
CA ILE A 365 20.24 -27.67 7.66
C ILE A 365 20.89 -27.92 6.29
N GLY A 366 22.22 -28.05 6.28
CA GLY A 366 22.98 -28.42 5.08
C GLY A 366 23.03 -27.30 4.04
N ARG A 367 23.30 -27.65 2.78
CA ARG A 367 23.38 -26.66 1.69
C ARG A 367 21.98 -26.19 1.28
N TRP A 368 21.84 -24.89 1.05
CA TRP A 368 20.61 -24.25 0.64
C TRP A 368 20.84 -23.27 -0.51
N ASN A 369 19.93 -23.30 -1.48
CA ASN A 369 19.75 -22.25 -2.46
C ASN A 369 18.43 -21.54 -2.14
N GLU A 370 18.51 -20.36 -1.54
CA GLU A 370 17.35 -19.55 -1.18
C GLU A 370 17.02 -18.53 -2.26
N LEU A 371 15.75 -18.24 -2.44
CA LEU A 371 15.32 -17.13 -3.29
C LEU A 371 15.23 -15.86 -2.45
N SER A 372 15.67 -14.73 -3.00
CA SER A 372 15.37 -13.42 -2.42
C SER A 372 13.87 -13.12 -2.52
N ASP A 373 13.28 -12.50 -1.51
CA ASP A 373 11.87 -12.03 -1.54
C ASP A 373 11.59 -10.98 -2.64
N GLN A 374 12.68 -10.50 -3.24
CA GLN A 374 12.79 -9.34 -4.09
C GLN A 374 12.99 -9.75 -5.56
N TYR A 375 12.19 -10.72 -6.03
CA TYR A 375 12.31 -11.32 -7.36
C TYR A 375 11.26 -10.79 -8.34
N ASN A 376 11.56 -10.87 -9.64
CA ASN A 376 10.59 -10.71 -10.71
C ASN A 376 10.74 -11.82 -11.75
N SER A 377 9.84 -11.87 -12.73
CA SER A 377 9.79 -12.88 -13.79
C SER A 377 11.05 -12.96 -14.66
N GLN A 378 11.89 -11.92 -14.66
CA GLN A 378 13.06 -11.81 -15.52
C GLN A 378 14.39 -12.02 -14.79
N VAL A 379 14.44 -11.70 -13.48
CA VAL A 379 15.65 -11.73 -12.66
C VAL A 379 15.33 -12.43 -11.34
N LEU A 380 15.94 -13.59 -11.14
CA LEU A 380 15.86 -14.35 -9.90
C LEU A 380 17.18 -14.19 -9.15
N MET A 381 17.11 -13.74 -7.90
CA MET A 381 18.28 -13.62 -7.03
C MET A 381 18.31 -14.82 -6.09
N ILE A 382 19.41 -15.57 -6.12
CA ILE A 382 19.59 -16.83 -5.38
C ILE A 382 20.75 -16.67 -4.41
N TYR A 383 20.52 -16.98 -3.14
CA TYR A 383 21.57 -17.09 -2.12
C TYR A 383 21.94 -18.57 -1.94
N ASP A 384 23.18 -18.94 -2.19
CA ASP A 384 23.70 -20.30 -2.01
C ASP A 384 24.64 -20.36 -0.82
N GLY A 385 24.39 -21.24 0.13
CA GLY A 385 25.30 -21.41 1.26
C GLY A 385 24.89 -22.55 2.16
N GLN A 386 25.42 -22.57 3.38
CA GLN A 386 25.12 -23.63 4.34
C GLN A 386 24.32 -23.12 5.54
N TYR A 387 23.41 -23.98 5.99
CA TYR A 387 22.68 -23.86 7.22
C TYR A 387 23.16 -24.87 8.26
N LYS A 388 23.23 -24.45 9.51
CA LYS A 388 23.38 -25.32 10.67
C LYS A 388 22.43 -24.85 11.77
N TYR A 389 21.57 -25.73 12.26
CA TYR A 389 20.53 -25.43 13.25
C TYR A 389 19.67 -24.20 12.91
N GLY A 390 19.29 -24.07 11.63
CA GLY A 390 18.47 -22.94 11.16
C GLY A 390 19.22 -21.61 11.09
N LYS A 391 20.55 -21.62 11.11
CA LYS A 391 21.41 -20.44 10.93
C LYS A 391 22.32 -20.55 9.71
N LYS A 392 22.49 -19.44 9.00
CA LYS A 392 23.51 -19.31 7.95
C LYS A 392 24.92 -19.43 8.56
N VAL A 393 25.74 -20.29 7.98
CA VAL A 393 27.14 -20.54 8.38
C VAL A 393 28.04 -20.64 7.14
N GLY A 394 29.33 -20.35 7.30
CA GLY A 394 30.33 -20.50 6.24
C GLY A 394 30.12 -19.55 5.06
N GLN A 395 30.59 -19.95 3.88
CA GLN A 395 30.48 -19.15 2.66
C GLN A 395 29.04 -19.12 2.15
N TRP A 396 28.58 -17.91 1.86
CA TRP A 396 27.29 -17.62 1.24
C TRP A 396 27.51 -16.77 0.00
N ASP A 397 27.12 -17.30 -1.16
CA ASP A 397 27.27 -16.66 -2.46
C ASP A 397 25.91 -16.16 -2.97
N THR A 398 25.90 -14.98 -3.58
CA THR A 398 24.69 -14.39 -4.18
C THR A 398 24.80 -14.44 -5.69
N TYR A 399 23.82 -15.08 -6.34
CA TYR A 399 23.74 -15.22 -7.78
C TYR A 399 22.54 -14.48 -8.35
N ILE A 400 22.69 -13.89 -9.54
CA ILE A 400 21.57 -13.60 -10.43
C ILE A 400 21.45 -14.74 -11.43
N LEU A 401 20.25 -15.30 -11.55
CA LEU A 401 19.88 -16.20 -12.63
C LEU A 401 19.18 -15.40 -13.72
N GLN A 402 19.87 -15.22 -14.85
CA GLN A 402 19.34 -14.50 -16.00
C GLN A 402 18.81 -15.50 -17.04
N LYS A 403 17.50 -15.50 -17.27
CA LYS A 403 16.86 -16.34 -18.30
C LYS A 403 16.86 -15.63 -19.65
N ARG A 404 18.01 -15.56 -20.32
CA ARG A 404 18.11 -15.10 -21.72
C ARG A 404 18.33 -16.29 -22.66
N TRP A 405 17.40 -16.47 -23.62
CA TRP A 405 17.58 -17.17 -24.90
C TRP A 405 18.41 -18.48 -24.91
N LYS A 406 18.05 -19.44 -24.03
CA LYS A 406 18.47 -20.87 -24.02
C LYS A 406 19.62 -21.28 -23.09
N SER A 407 20.19 -20.40 -22.27
CA SER A 407 21.13 -20.84 -21.23
C SER A 407 20.83 -20.19 -19.88
N ASP A 408 20.52 -21.01 -18.88
CA ASP A 408 20.43 -20.61 -17.48
C ASP A 408 21.85 -20.32 -16.96
N GLN A 409 22.27 -19.06 -17.01
CA GLN A 409 23.55 -18.63 -16.45
C GLN A 409 23.34 -18.04 -15.06
N ARG A 410 24.02 -18.63 -14.07
CA ARG A 410 24.17 -18.07 -12.72
C ARG A 410 25.38 -17.13 -12.72
N ILE A 411 25.15 -15.86 -12.45
CA ILE A 411 26.19 -14.84 -12.36
C ILE A 411 26.43 -14.55 -10.88
N LEU A 412 27.62 -14.85 -10.36
CA LEU A 412 28.01 -14.48 -8.99
C LEU A 412 28.15 -12.96 -8.90
N ILE A 413 27.39 -12.34 -8.01
CA ILE A 413 27.34 -10.88 -7.86
C ILE A 413 27.63 -10.38 -6.44
N GLY A 414 27.69 -11.30 -5.46
CA GLY A 414 28.00 -10.93 -4.09
C GLY A 414 28.14 -12.15 -3.19
N GLY A 415 28.19 -11.92 -1.89
CA GLY A 415 28.37 -12.97 -0.90
C GLY A 415 29.39 -12.62 0.19
N GLY A 416 29.62 -13.56 1.09
CA GLY A 416 30.62 -13.46 2.15
C GLY A 416 30.51 -14.61 3.15
N LEU A 417 31.18 -14.46 4.29
CA LEU A 417 31.28 -15.52 5.31
C LEU A 417 30.39 -15.23 6.51
N TYR A 418 29.68 -16.25 6.98
CA TYR A 418 29.06 -16.30 8.29
C TYR A 418 29.91 -17.11 9.26
N ASP A 419 29.99 -16.65 10.51
CA ASP A 419 30.71 -17.31 11.58
C ASP A 419 30.03 -18.64 11.96
N ASP A 420 30.79 -19.73 11.90
CA ASP A 420 30.33 -21.06 12.28
C ASP A 420 30.75 -21.44 13.70
N THR A 421 31.51 -20.61 14.41
CA THR A 421 32.06 -20.91 15.74
C THR A 421 31.12 -20.50 16.88
N LEU A 422 30.27 -19.49 16.68
CA LEU A 422 29.39 -18.93 17.71
C LEU A 422 28.09 -19.73 17.93
N GLN A 423 28.15 -21.04 17.78
CA GLN A 423 27.00 -21.93 17.90
C GLN A 423 26.73 -22.30 19.36
N SER A 424 26.15 -21.38 20.13
CA SER A 424 25.41 -21.78 21.33
C SER A 424 23.99 -22.17 20.93
N GLU A 425 23.44 -23.24 21.51
CA GLU A 425 22.07 -23.66 21.23
C GLU A 425 21.02 -22.60 21.62
N ASP A 426 21.40 -21.66 22.49
CA ASP A 426 20.49 -20.68 23.09
C ASP A 426 20.60 -19.26 22.50
N VAL A 427 21.68 -18.92 21.78
CA VAL A 427 21.90 -17.57 21.21
C VAL A 427 21.92 -17.63 19.68
N VAL A 428 20.95 -16.92 19.09
CA VAL A 428 20.39 -17.18 17.76
C VAL A 428 20.72 -16.03 16.81
N TYR A 429 22.00 -15.70 16.62
CA TYR A 429 22.40 -14.62 15.70
C TYR A 429 23.22 -15.15 14.52
N GLU A 430 22.84 -14.75 13.30
CA GLU A 430 23.64 -14.97 12.10
C GLU A 430 24.73 -13.89 12.03
N VAL A 431 25.97 -14.27 12.32
CA VAL A 431 27.07 -13.31 12.46
C VAL A 431 27.90 -13.28 11.19
N LYS A 432 27.80 -12.19 10.42
CA LYS A 432 28.67 -11.95 9.27
C LYS A 432 30.11 -11.67 9.73
N ILE A 433 31.09 -12.23 9.04
CA ILE A 433 32.53 -12.05 9.28
C ILE A 433 33.31 -11.94 7.96
N GLY A 434 34.51 -11.38 8.02
CA GLY A 434 35.45 -11.32 6.90
C GLY A 434 34.96 -10.45 5.75
N LYS A 435 35.45 -10.70 4.54
CA LYS A 435 35.12 -9.91 3.36
C LYS A 435 33.71 -10.19 2.86
N TRP A 436 33.00 -9.14 2.48
CA TRP A 436 31.63 -9.19 2.00
C TRP A 436 31.42 -8.30 0.79
N ILE A 437 30.61 -8.79 -0.14
CA ILE A 437 30.04 -8.04 -1.24
C ILE A 437 28.52 -8.05 -1.07
N GLU A 438 27.95 -6.91 -0.71
CA GLU A 438 26.51 -6.72 -0.53
C GLU A 438 25.90 -6.04 -1.73
N LEU A 439 24.66 -6.41 -2.07
CA LEU A 439 23.90 -5.75 -3.12
C LEU A 439 23.17 -4.54 -2.54
N SER A 440 23.11 -3.45 -3.30
CA SER A 440 22.32 -2.30 -2.92
C SER A 440 20.82 -2.61 -3.05
N CYS A 441 20.08 -2.56 -1.95
CA CYS A 441 18.71 -3.06 -1.82
C CYS A 441 17.64 -2.26 -2.57
N GLY A 442 17.97 -1.12 -3.20
CA GLY A 442 16.98 -0.28 -3.88
C GLY A 442 16.80 -0.54 -5.38
N ILE A 443 17.35 -1.63 -5.92
CA ILE A 443 17.09 -2.07 -7.30
C ILE A 443 15.59 -2.37 -7.53
N ASN A 444 14.79 -2.57 -6.48
CA ASN A 444 13.52 -3.29 -6.63
C ASN A 444 12.23 -2.49 -6.84
N ARG A 445 12.14 -1.21 -6.46
CA ARG A 445 10.80 -0.59 -6.28
C ARG A 445 10.15 0.03 -7.53
N TYR A 446 10.93 0.38 -8.56
CA TYR A 446 10.42 1.13 -9.73
C TYR A 446 10.56 0.40 -11.08
N PHE A 447 10.77 -0.93 -11.04
CA PHE A 447 10.97 -1.77 -12.24
C PHE A 447 9.73 -2.00 -13.13
N ILE A 448 8.69 -1.16 -13.02
CA ILE A 448 7.49 -1.22 -13.88
C ILE A 448 7.79 -0.69 -15.30
N PHE A 449 8.90 0.03 -15.54
CA PHE A 449 9.37 0.39 -16.89
C PHE A 449 10.25 -0.69 -17.53
N SER A 450 9.71 -1.90 -17.65
CA SER A 450 10.40 -3.14 -18.07
C SER A 450 11.09 -3.11 -19.45
N VAL A 451 10.83 -2.12 -20.31
CA VAL A 451 11.43 -2.03 -21.66
C VAL A 451 12.63 -1.08 -21.71
N ILE A 452 12.59 0.06 -21.00
CA ILE A 452 13.72 1.01 -20.97
C ILE A 452 14.78 0.54 -19.97
N ILE A 453 14.35 -0.06 -18.86
CA ILE A 453 15.28 -0.64 -17.89
C ILE A 453 15.96 -1.89 -18.46
N GLN A 454 15.37 -2.63 -19.41
CA GLN A 454 16.08 -3.76 -20.03
C GLN A 454 17.41 -3.37 -20.70
N LEU A 455 17.56 -2.10 -21.13
CA LEU A 455 18.81 -1.52 -21.65
C LEU A 455 19.70 -0.87 -20.57
N LEU A 456 19.14 -0.51 -19.41
CA LEU A 456 19.88 -0.02 -18.23
C LEU A 456 20.16 -1.12 -17.18
N SER A 457 19.61 -2.32 -17.38
CA SER A 457 19.53 -3.47 -16.43
C SER A 457 20.87 -4.14 -16.13
N GLU A 458 21.95 -3.65 -16.69
CA GLU A 458 23.30 -4.14 -16.40
C GLU A 458 23.96 -3.33 -15.28
N ALA A 459 23.37 -2.20 -14.86
CA ALA A 459 23.85 -1.41 -13.73
C ALA A 459 23.77 -2.20 -12.41
N GLN A 460 24.87 -2.80 -12.00
CA GLN A 460 25.00 -3.50 -10.71
C GLN A 460 25.67 -2.57 -9.70
N ILE A 461 25.04 -2.35 -8.54
CA ILE A 461 25.62 -1.57 -7.46
C ILE A 461 25.83 -2.48 -6.26
N ILE A 462 27.09 -2.54 -5.83
CA ILE A 462 27.53 -3.40 -4.73
C ILE A 462 28.33 -2.59 -3.70
N TYR A 463 28.28 -3.04 -2.46
CA TYR A 463 29.11 -2.57 -1.37
C TYR A 463 30.13 -3.65 -1.06
N ASN A 464 31.42 -3.32 -1.16
CA ASN A 464 32.51 -4.24 -0.85
C ASN A 464 33.25 -3.77 0.41
N GLY A 465 33.36 -4.63 1.41
CA GLY A 465 34.07 -4.30 2.64
C GLY A 465 34.23 -5.49 3.57
N GLU A 466 34.48 -5.21 4.84
CA GLU A 466 34.72 -6.24 5.85
C GLU A 466 33.69 -6.18 6.99
N TYR A 467 33.29 -7.35 7.45
CA TYR A 467 32.50 -7.55 8.66
C TYR A 467 33.34 -8.14 9.78
N LYS A 468 33.08 -7.69 11.01
CA LYS A 468 33.60 -8.28 12.23
C LYS A 468 32.47 -8.40 13.24
N ASN A 469 32.20 -9.61 13.71
CA ASN A 469 31.11 -9.89 14.67
C ASN A 469 29.75 -9.30 14.23
N GLY A 470 29.41 -9.42 12.95
CA GLY A 470 28.14 -8.94 12.40
C GLY A 470 28.08 -7.43 12.15
N ARG A 471 29.18 -6.69 12.37
CA ARG A 471 29.27 -5.23 12.16
C ARG A 471 30.21 -4.90 11.01
N LYS A 472 29.89 -3.89 10.21
CA LYS A 472 30.83 -3.40 9.18
C LYS A 472 32.00 -2.69 9.84
N VAL A 473 33.21 -2.97 9.36
CA VAL A 473 34.45 -2.37 9.86
C VAL A 473 35.35 -1.94 8.71
N GLY A 474 36.21 -0.96 8.96
CA GLY A 474 37.23 -0.51 8.01
C GLY A 474 36.63 0.11 6.75
N ARG A 475 37.36 0.01 5.64
CA ARG A 475 36.98 0.59 4.35
C ARG A 475 35.85 -0.19 3.70
N TRP A 476 34.82 0.54 3.27
CA TRP A 476 33.69 0.04 2.50
C TRP A 476 33.57 0.83 1.21
N ASP A 477 33.74 0.15 0.07
CA ASP A 477 33.68 0.75 -1.25
C ASP A 477 32.31 0.52 -1.88
N LEU A 478 31.71 1.59 -2.40
CA LEU A 478 30.52 1.51 -3.25
C LEU A 478 30.99 1.39 -4.70
N LEU A 479 30.70 0.26 -5.31
CA LEU A 479 31.09 -0.07 -6.67
C LEU A 479 29.86 -0.13 -7.59
N CYS A 480 29.99 0.40 -8.80
CA CYS A 480 28.97 0.33 -9.83
C CYS A 480 29.55 -0.29 -11.10
N LYS A 481 28.83 -1.21 -11.73
CA LYS A 481 29.13 -1.74 -13.07
C LYS A 481 27.97 -1.37 -13.98
N GLY A 482 28.13 -0.37 -14.83
CA GLY A 482 27.14 -0.01 -15.85
C GLY A 482 27.23 -0.90 -17.09
N SER A 483 26.24 -0.83 -17.98
CA SER A 483 26.18 -1.63 -19.23
C SER A 483 27.38 -1.42 -20.16
N HIS A 484 27.99 -0.24 -20.11
CA HIS A 484 29.16 0.09 -20.92
C HIS A 484 30.50 -0.22 -20.24
N PHE A 485 30.49 -0.76 -19.01
CA PHE A 485 31.70 -1.03 -18.24
C PHE A 485 31.88 -2.54 -18.03
N GLU A 486 32.98 -3.08 -18.55
CA GLU A 486 33.33 -4.49 -18.32
C GLU A 486 33.66 -4.78 -16.85
N LYS A 487 34.14 -3.76 -16.12
CA LYS A 487 34.61 -3.84 -14.73
C LYS A 487 33.81 -2.90 -13.83
N PHE A 488 33.70 -3.27 -12.55
CA PHE A 488 33.19 -2.40 -11.51
C PHE A 488 34.07 -1.15 -11.36
N GLN A 489 33.43 0.01 -11.23
CA GLN A 489 34.06 1.29 -10.92
C GLN A 489 33.65 1.73 -9.53
N GLN A 490 34.60 2.21 -8.74
CA GLN A 490 34.29 2.80 -7.45
C GLN A 490 33.60 4.15 -7.67
N ILE A 491 32.36 4.26 -7.19
CA ILE A 491 31.54 5.48 -7.26
C ILE A 491 31.34 6.11 -5.87
N GLY A 492 31.72 5.41 -4.80
CA GLY A 492 31.72 5.98 -3.47
C GLY A 492 32.26 5.05 -2.39
N GLY A 493 31.76 5.23 -1.16
CA GLY A 493 32.21 4.50 0.01
C GLY A 493 32.82 5.39 1.09
N GLY A 494 33.31 4.77 2.15
CA GLY A 494 33.91 5.43 3.31
C GLY A 494 34.40 4.41 4.34
N GLU A 495 34.64 4.84 5.58
CA GLU A 495 35.16 3.99 6.63
C GLU A 495 34.19 3.82 7.80
N TYR A 496 34.14 2.61 8.32
CA TYR A 496 33.42 2.28 9.55
C TYR A 496 34.41 2.00 10.69
N GLU A 497 34.08 2.53 11.87
CA GLU A 497 34.71 2.20 13.14
C GLU A 497 33.81 1.24 13.93
N ASP A 498 34.41 0.21 14.54
CA ASP A 498 33.73 -0.70 15.45
C ASP A 498 33.78 -0.15 16.86
N ASP A 499 32.74 0.57 17.27
CA ASP A 499 32.59 1.05 18.63
C ASP A 499 31.82 0.03 19.47
N ARG A 500 32.37 -0.35 20.62
CA ARG A 500 31.77 -1.35 21.50
C ARG A 500 30.41 -0.91 22.06
N VAL A 501 30.22 0.39 22.27
CA VAL A 501 29.05 0.99 22.92
C VAL A 501 28.01 1.42 21.89
N LEU A 502 28.44 2.09 20.82
CA LEU A 502 27.55 2.70 19.83
C LEU A 502 27.32 1.82 18.59
N GLY A 503 28.11 0.75 18.42
CA GLY A 503 27.99 -0.17 17.30
C GLY A 503 28.79 0.27 16.07
N GLN A 504 28.23 0.07 14.89
CA GLN A 504 28.87 0.39 13.62
C GLN A 504 28.72 1.89 13.33
N ILE A 505 29.82 2.63 13.36
CA ILE A 505 29.82 4.09 13.18
C ILE A 505 30.53 4.47 11.88
N LYS A 506 29.91 5.33 11.06
CA LYS A 506 30.60 5.96 9.91
C LYS A 506 31.58 7.03 10.41
N ILE A 507 32.80 7.02 9.88
CA ILE A 507 33.84 8.00 10.20
C ILE A 507 34.56 8.50 8.93
N GLY A 508 35.16 9.68 9.02
CA GLY A 508 36.02 10.25 7.98
C GLY A 508 35.26 10.61 6.71
N LYS A 509 35.95 10.60 5.56
CA LYS A 509 35.36 11.00 4.27
C LYS A 509 34.45 9.91 3.72
N TRP A 510 33.28 10.34 3.26
CA TRP A 510 32.26 9.48 2.67
C TRP A 510 31.74 10.02 1.35
N ILE A 511 31.45 9.09 0.45
CA ILE A 511 30.67 9.34 -0.76
C ILE A 511 29.46 8.39 -0.72
N GLU A 512 28.26 8.96 -0.60
CA GLU A 512 26.99 8.24 -0.52
C GLU A 512 26.21 8.35 -1.82
N LEU A 513 25.41 7.34 -2.15
CA LEU A 513 24.47 7.39 -3.25
C LEU A 513 23.09 7.79 -2.73
N ARG A 514 22.34 8.60 -3.50
CA ARG A 514 20.93 8.87 -3.20
C ARG A 514 20.11 7.57 -3.27
N ASP A 515 19.12 7.43 -2.38
CA ASP A 515 18.27 6.23 -2.28
C ASP A 515 17.49 5.90 -3.57
N ASN A 516 17.37 6.85 -4.51
CA ASN A 516 16.63 6.67 -5.76
C ASN A 516 17.60 6.53 -6.95
N PHE A 517 17.74 5.31 -7.46
CA PHE A 517 18.74 4.90 -8.47
C PHE A 517 18.51 5.48 -9.87
N GLU A 518 17.41 6.21 -10.09
CA GLU A 518 17.09 6.81 -11.39
C GLU A 518 18.09 7.90 -11.81
N SER A 519 18.78 8.51 -10.83
CA SER A 519 19.87 9.44 -11.06
C SER A 519 21.07 9.07 -10.17
N LEU A 520 22.26 8.96 -10.77
CA LEU A 520 23.52 8.77 -10.05
C LEU A 520 23.89 10.08 -9.34
N ILE A 521 23.10 10.45 -8.33
CA ILE A 521 23.37 11.56 -7.43
C ILE A 521 24.19 11.00 -6.28
N ILE A 522 25.39 11.56 -6.11
CA ILE A 522 26.29 11.23 -5.01
C ILE A 522 26.47 12.42 -4.08
N PHE A 523 26.57 12.13 -2.79
CA PHE A 523 26.82 13.09 -1.73
C PHE A 523 28.23 12.83 -1.18
N GLU A 524 29.10 13.83 -1.24
CA GLU A 524 30.45 13.73 -0.69
C GLU A 524 30.58 14.64 0.53
N GLY A 525 31.11 14.11 1.63
CA GLY A 525 31.38 14.90 2.82
C GLY A 525 32.11 14.10 3.89
N GLU A 526 32.01 14.55 5.13
CA GLU A 526 32.69 13.93 6.26
C GLU A 526 31.69 13.49 7.34
N TYR A 527 32.01 12.35 7.94
CA TYR A 527 31.33 11.81 9.10
C TYR A 527 32.23 11.90 10.34
N GLN A 528 31.63 12.28 11.46
CA GLN A 528 32.25 12.22 12.78
C GLN A 528 31.26 11.60 13.75
N ASN A 529 31.67 10.50 14.40
CA ASN A 529 30.83 9.74 15.34
C ASN A 529 29.45 9.36 14.75
N GLY A 530 29.41 9.01 13.47
CA GLY A 530 28.19 8.55 12.79
C GLY A 530 27.29 9.68 12.29
N ASN A 531 27.67 10.94 12.54
CA ASN A 531 26.95 12.12 12.08
C ASN A 531 27.68 12.81 10.93
N LYS A 532 26.91 13.30 9.95
CA LYS A 532 27.41 14.18 8.89
C LYS A 532 27.84 15.50 9.51
N VAL A 533 29.06 15.92 9.23
CA VAL A 533 29.62 17.18 9.73
C VAL A 533 30.21 18.02 8.60
N GLY A 534 30.26 19.33 8.81
CA GLY A 534 30.95 20.23 7.90
C GLY A 534 30.33 20.29 6.51
N ARG A 535 31.17 20.45 5.48
CA ARG A 535 30.73 20.66 4.09
C ARG A 535 30.32 19.34 3.46
N TRP A 536 29.14 19.34 2.83
CA TRP A 536 28.65 18.25 2.00
C TRP A 536 28.33 18.75 0.60
N ASP A 537 28.91 18.13 -0.40
CA ASP A 537 28.73 18.49 -1.81
C ASP A 537 27.87 17.44 -2.52
N ILE A 538 26.99 17.89 -3.42
CA ILE A 538 26.10 17.03 -4.21
C ILE A 538 26.61 17.02 -5.65
N TYR A 539 26.90 15.83 -6.17
CA TYR A 539 27.28 15.65 -7.57
C TYR A 539 26.26 14.82 -8.32
N PHE A 540 26.06 15.18 -9.58
CA PHE A 540 25.34 14.37 -10.55
C PHE A 540 26.36 13.76 -11.51
N GLN A 541 26.39 12.43 -11.59
CA GLN A 541 27.27 11.73 -12.51
C GLN A 541 26.62 11.61 -13.89
N TRP A 542 27.27 12.16 -14.91
CA TRP A 542 26.82 12.10 -16.29
C TRP A 542 27.99 11.75 -17.21
N ASN A 543 27.83 10.72 -18.05
CA ASN A 543 28.88 10.20 -18.94
C ASN A 543 30.21 9.93 -18.21
N GLY A 544 30.14 9.33 -17.00
CA GLY A 544 31.30 9.03 -16.17
C GLY A 544 31.99 10.23 -15.52
N LYS A 545 31.45 11.46 -15.67
CA LYS A 545 31.98 12.67 -15.03
C LYS A 545 31.04 13.16 -13.94
N ASN A 546 31.61 13.53 -12.79
CA ASN A 546 30.85 14.12 -11.68
C ASN A 546 30.72 15.62 -11.90
N LYS A 547 29.49 16.12 -12.06
CA LYS A 547 29.17 17.55 -12.08
C LYS A 547 28.62 17.94 -10.72
N LYS A 548 29.27 18.88 -10.03
CA LYS A 548 28.73 19.43 -8.79
C LYS A 548 27.46 20.22 -9.09
N ILE A 549 26.35 19.84 -8.45
CA ILE A 549 25.02 20.45 -8.64
C ILE A 549 24.49 21.11 -7.39
N GLY A 550 25.08 20.84 -6.22
CA GLY A 550 24.65 21.45 -4.98
C GLY A 550 25.51 21.09 -3.78
N GLY A 551 24.93 21.21 -2.60
CA GLY A 551 25.61 21.01 -1.33
C GLY A 551 25.25 22.05 -0.27
N GLY A 552 25.83 21.89 0.91
CA GLY A 552 25.67 22.81 2.03
C GLY A 552 26.52 22.37 3.22
N PHE A 553 26.13 22.81 4.42
CA PHE A 553 26.85 22.52 5.65
C PHE A 553 25.96 21.81 6.68
N TYR A 554 26.54 20.85 7.37
CA TYR A 554 26.03 20.33 8.63
C TYR A 554 26.79 20.96 9.80
N ASP A 555 26.13 21.00 10.96
CA ASP A 555 26.76 21.44 12.20
C ASP A 555 28.01 20.61 12.52
N LYS A 556 29.04 21.25 13.08
CA LYS A 556 30.34 20.63 13.39
C LYS A 556 30.37 19.95 14.76
N ASP A 557 29.47 20.35 15.65
CA ASP A 557 29.41 19.82 17.02
C ASP A 557 28.15 18.96 17.20
N PRO A 558 28.02 17.82 16.47
CA PRO A 558 26.84 16.99 16.60
C PRO A 558 26.81 16.38 17.99
N ILE A 559 25.67 16.52 18.66
CA ILE A 559 25.39 15.75 19.88
C ILE A 559 25.34 14.27 19.45
N VAL A 560 26.11 13.42 20.13
CA VAL A 560 26.13 11.97 19.87
C VAL A 560 24.70 11.43 19.97
N ASN A 561 24.28 10.62 18.99
CA ASN A 561 22.91 10.08 18.85
C ASN A 561 21.81 11.09 18.49
N VAL A 562 22.15 12.29 18.00
CA VAL A 562 21.18 13.21 17.38
C VAL A 562 21.42 13.24 15.88
N GLU A 563 20.34 13.24 15.09
CA GLU A 563 20.41 13.36 13.63
C GLU A 563 21.24 14.59 13.20
N SER A 564 21.95 14.45 12.08
CA SER A 564 22.82 15.51 11.58
C SER A 564 22.02 16.74 11.16
N VAL A 565 22.36 17.90 11.72
CA VAL A 565 21.58 19.13 11.56
C VAL A 565 22.12 19.96 10.39
N LYS A 566 21.30 20.21 9.36
CA LYS A 566 21.66 21.14 8.29
C LYS A 566 21.66 22.59 8.80
N VAL A 567 22.67 23.35 8.39
CA VAL A 567 22.85 24.77 8.73
C VAL A 567 23.35 25.59 7.53
N GLY A 568 23.04 26.88 7.52
CA GLY A 568 23.53 27.82 6.52
C GLY A 568 22.95 27.61 5.13
N LYS A 569 23.67 28.06 4.09
CA LYS A 569 23.19 28.00 2.71
C LYS A 569 23.25 26.59 2.14
N TRP A 570 22.21 26.22 1.41
CA TRP A 570 22.06 24.91 0.78
C TRP A 570 21.58 25.05 -0.66
N ILE A 571 22.07 24.15 -1.51
CA ILE A 571 21.54 23.86 -2.84
C ILE A 571 21.12 22.40 -2.85
N GLU A 572 19.82 22.13 -2.89
CA GLU A 572 19.24 20.79 -2.86
C GLU A 572 18.81 20.33 -4.25
N ALA A 573 19.01 19.06 -4.58
CA ALA A 573 18.41 18.47 -5.77
C ALA A 573 16.93 18.13 -5.50
N SER A 574 16.04 18.43 -6.46
CA SER A 574 14.62 18.07 -6.38
C SER A 574 14.42 16.57 -6.17
N ASP A 575 13.30 16.17 -5.56
CA ASP A 575 12.89 14.76 -5.45
C ASP A 575 12.65 14.10 -6.81
N LEU A 576 12.31 14.90 -7.81
CA LEU A 576 12.15 14.47 -9.20
C LEU A 576 13.46 14.59 -10.00
N PHE A 577 14.59 14.90 -9.35
CA PHE A 577 15.85 15.12 -10.05
C PHE A 577 16.27 13.86 -10.82
N SER A 578 16.31 14.00 -12.13
CA SER A 578 16.60 12.94 -13.09
C SER A 578 17.40 13.50 -14.27
N TRP A 579 17.78 12.65 -15.20
CA TRP A 579 18.45 13.07 -16.43
C TRP A 579 17.60 14.05 -17.27
N VAL A 580 16.26 13.96 -17.24
CA VAL A 580 15.33 14.87 -17.95
C VAL A 580 14.89 16.09 -17.13
N TYR A 581 14.93 15.98 -15.80
CA TYR A 581 14.45 17.01 -14.89
C TYR A 581 15.57 17.36 -13.89
N GLN A 582 16.34 18.40 -14.18
CA GLN A 582 17.50 18.79 -13.37
C GLN A 582 17.18 20.09 -12.62
N VAL A 583 16.26 20.01 -11.66
CA VAL A 583 15.84 21.17 -10.85
C VAL A 583 16.49 21.11 -9.48
N THR A 584 17.06 22.23 -9.07
CA THR A 584 17.64 22.42 -7.74
C THR A 584 16.92 23.53 -6.97
N PHE A 585 17.02 23.52 -5.65
CA PHE A 585 16.45 24.54 -4.78
C PHE A 585 17.57 25.19 -3.97
N ILE A 586 17.67 26.52 -4.03
CA ILE A 586 18.68 27.30 -3.32
C ILE A 586 18.01 28.03 -2.16
N GLY A 587 18.51 27.85 -0.95
CA GLY A 587 17.98 28.53 0.23
C GLY A 587 18.87 28.38 1.45
N GLU A 588 18.31 28.60 2.63
CA GLU A 588 19.04 28.55 3.90
C GLU A 588 18.34 27.64 4.92
N TYR A 589 19.15 26.92 5.68
CA TYR A 589 18.75 26.10 6.80
C TYR A 589 19.19 26.73 8.12
N LYS A 590 18.32 26.65 9.13
CA LYS A 590 18.66 26.90 10.53
C LYS A 590 18.08 25.79 11.38
N ASN A 591 18.97 25.01 12.00
CA ASN A 591 18.62 23.85 12.83
C ASN A 591 17.69 22.88 12.10
N ASP A 592 18.11 22.48 10.89
CA ASP A 592 17.38 21.56 10.00
C ASP A 592 16.00 22.07 9.52
N LYS A 593 15.67 23.33 9.80
CA LYS A 593 14.48 24.00 9.26
C LYS A 593 14.86 24.92 8.10
N LYS A 594 14.15 24.77 6.98
CA LYS A 594 14.18 25.71 5.87
C LYS A 594 13.71 27.08 6.35
N ILE A 595 14.54 28.11 6.17
CA ILE A 595 14.21 29.49 6.49
C ILE A 595 14.36 30.37 5.25
N GLY A 596 13.69 31.53 5.26
CA GLY A 596 13.72 32.48 4.15
C GLY A 596 12.98 31.98 2.90
N THR A 597 13.30 32.59 1.76
CA THR A 597 12.79 32.20 0.44
C THR A 597 13.69 31.17 -0.20
N TRP A 598 13.09 30.16 -0.84
CA TRP A 598 13.81 29.15 -1.61
C TRP A 598 13.60 29.39 -3.09
N GLU A 599 14.71 29.54 -3.83
CA GLU A 599 14.71 29.77 -5.27
C GLU A 599 14.80 28.43 -6.01
N GLU A 600 13.86 28.17 -6.91
CA GLU A 600 13.91 27.03 -7.82
C GLU A 600 14.76 27.37 -9.03
N VAL A 601 15.81 26.58 -9.27
CA VAL A 601 16.76 26.78 -10.35
C VAL A 601 16.83 25.53 -11.22
N ASP A 602 16.39 25.66 -12.47
CA ASP A 602 16.58 24.66 -13.51
C ASP A 602 18.00 24.73 -14.05
N ILE A 603 18.81 23.70 -13.78
CA ILE A 603 20.22 23.66 -14.14
C ILE A 603 20.48 22.91 -15.47
N ARG A 604 19.43 22.64 -16.25
CA ARG A 604 19.54 22.11 -17.62
C ARG A 604 20.21 23.16 -18.51
N GLY A 605 21.54 23.18 -18.57
CA GLY A 605 22.25 24.10 -19.46
C GLY A 605 21.97 23.76 -20.92
N ASN A 606 21.21 24.58 -21.67
CA ASN A 606 20.96 24.51 -23.13
C ASN A 606 20.80 23.11 -23.77
N PHE A 607 20.46 22.08 -23.01
CA PHE A 607 20.14 20.77 -23.57
C PHE A 607 18.75 20.90 -24.17
N LYS A 608 18.71 21.15 -25.49
CA LYS A 608 17.49 21.01 -26.27
C LYS A 608 17.03 19.56 -26.12
N MET A 609 16.03 19.36 -25.28
CA MET A 609 15.34 18.09 -25.17
C MET A 609 14.76 17.77 -26.56
N LEU A 610 15.35 16.80 -27.26
CA LEU A 610 14.76 16.23 -28.47
C LEU A 610 13.54 15.42 -28.03
N VAL A 611 12.40 16.10 -27.93
CA VAL A 611 11.11 15.44 -27.73
C VAL A 611 10.77 14.73 -29.04
N PHE A 612 11.00 13.41 -29.08
CA PHE A 612 10.55 12.59 -30.18
C PHE A 612 9.02 12.45 -30.09
N TYR A 613 8.30 13.27 -30.85
CA TYR A 613 6.86 13.05 -31.08
C TYR A 613 6.70 11.83 -31.98
N TYR A 614 6.48 10.66 -31.39
CA TYR A 614 6.01 9.50 -32.14
C TYR A 614 4.56 9.75 -32.58
N SER A 615 4.38 10.24 -33.81
CA SER A 615 3.07 10.21 -34.45
C SER A 615 2.81 8.80 -34.98
N ILE A 616 2.02 8.01 -34.26
CA ILE A 616 1.51 6.74 -34.76
C ILE A 616 0.42 7.08 -35.78
N LYS A 617 0.78 7.13 -37.07
CA LYS A 617 -0.21 7.11 -38.16
C LYS A 617 -0.74 5.68 -38.30
N ILE A 618 -1.92 5.42 -37.74
CA ILE A 618 -2.69 4.22 -38.08
C ILE A 618 -3.20 4.41 -39.51
N GLN A 619 -2.53 3.78 -40.48
CA GLN A 619 -3.11 3.62 -41.81
C GLN A 619 -4.32 2.69 -41.67
N GLN A 620 -5.53 3.22 -41.91
CA GLN A 620 -6.69 2.38 -42.16
C GLN A 620 -6.42 1.61 -43.45
N GLY A 621 -5.99 0.35 -43.31
CA GLY A 621 -5.98 -0.61 -44.41
C GLY A 621 -7.41 -0.87 -44.86
N ASN A 622 -7.63 -0.75 -46.17
CA ASN A 622 -8.91 -0.97 -46.82
C ASN A 622 -9.51 -2.35 -46.46
N LYS A 623 -10.83 -2.36 -46.28
CA LYS A 623 -11.66 -3.57 -46.33
C LYS A 623 -11.35 -4.36 -47.62
N LEU A 624 -11.20 -5.66 -47.47
CA LEU A 624 -11.68 -6.65 -48.43
C LEU A 624 -12.70 -7.53 -47.72
#